data_AF-A0A0G4MD17-F1
#
_entry.id   AF-A0A0G4MD17-F1
#
_cell.length_a   1.000
_cell.length_b   1.000
_cell.length_c   1.000
_cell.angle_alpha   90.00
_cell.angle_beta   90.00
_cell.angle_gamma   90.00
#
_symmetry.space_group_name_H-M   'P 1'
#
loop_
_entity.id
_entity.type
_entity.pdbx_description
1 polymer ?
#
loop_
_entity_poly.entity_id
_entity_poly.type
_entity_poly.pdbx_seq_one_letter_code
_entity_poly.pdbx_strand_id
1 'polypeptide(L)'
;MPSGSQPISHGVDVRSNYLFNSQIAGIEVADAILIVGSNPRHEAAVLNARIRKQWLRSDLEIGVVGETWDSTFEFEHLGTDHAALKKALAGPFGKKLQAAKNPMIIVGSGVTDHADAKAFYETVGTFVDKNAANFITPEWNGYNVLQRAASRAGAFEV
;
A
#
# COMPACT_ATOMS: atom_id res chain seq x y z
N MET A 1 21.65 -13.51 -23.61
CA MET A 1 21.35 -14.50 -22.53
C MET A 1 20.75 -13.72 -21.36
N PRO A 2 19.49 -13.98 -20.97
CA PRO A 2 18.79 -13.20 -19.94
C PRO A 2 19.03 -13.81 -18.57
N SER A 3 19.55 -13.04 -17.62
CA SER A 3 19.62 -13.42 -16.21
C SER A 3 19.40 -12.18 -15.36
N GLY A 4 18.47 -12.25 -14.41
CA GLY A 4 18.32 -11.20 -13.40
C GLY A 4 16.90 -10.91 -12.95
N SER A 5 16.15 -11.94 -12.56
CA SER A 5 15.04 -11.78 -11.61
C SER A 5 15.60 -11.19 -10.31
N GLN A 6 15.62 -9.86 -10.18
CA GLN A 6 15.88 -9.20 -8.92
C GLN A 6 14.55 -9.05 -8.17
N PRO A 7 14.46 -9.49 -6.89
CA PRO A 7 13.35 -9.06 -6.06
C PRO A 7 13.39 -7.54 -6.00
N ILE A 8 12.23 -6.89 -6.19
CA ILE A 8 12.05 -5.42 -6.26
C ILE A 8 13.11 -4.73 -5.42
N SER A 9 14.16 -4.24 -6.11
CA SER A 9 15.31 -3.61 -5.47
C SER A 9 14.79 -2.46 -4.64
N HIS A 10 14.87 -2.61 -3.32
CA HIS A 10 14.67 -1.53 -2.34
C HIS A 10 15.84 -0.54 -2.38
N GLY A 11 16.26 -0.20 -3.60
CA GLY A 11 17.20 0.85 -3.88
C GLY A 11 16.43 2.15 -4.06
N VAL A 12 17.02 3.22 -3.55
CA VAL A 12 16.64 4.61 -3.81
C VAL A 12 16.56 4.92 -5.32
N ASP A 13 17.01 4.02 -6.19
CA ASP A 13 16.99 4.08 -7.65
C ASP A 13 15.59 4.10 -8.30
N VAL A 14 14.58 3.48 -7.68
CA VAL A 14 13.23 3.44 -8.30
C VAL A 14 12.32 4.45 -7.60
N ARG A 15 12.09 5.59 -8.25
CA ARG A 15 11.16 6.65 -7.80
C ARG A 15 9.79 6.14 -7.35
N SER A 16 9.31 5.08 -8.00
CA SER A 16 8.05 4.44 -7.64
C SER A 16 8.06 3.74 -6.27
N ASN A 17 9.21 3.55 -5.64
CA ASN A 17 9.31 2.84 -4.37
C ASN A 17 9.15 3.76 -3.15
N TYR A 18 9.08 5.08 -3.34
CA TYR A 18 8.90 6.06 -2.26
C TYR A 18 7.89 7.18 -2.60
N LEU A 19 7.28 7.13 -3.78
CA LEU A 19 6.26 8.08 -4.23
C LEU A 19 4.85 7.46 -4.20
N PHE A 20 3.86 8.35 -4.12
CA PHE A 20 2.45 8.01 -4.26
C PHE A 20 2.12 7.89 -5.76
N ASN A 21 2.36 6.70 -6.34
CA ASN A 21 2.29 6.48 -7.78
C ASN A 21 0.87 6.49 -8.37
N SER A 22 -0.17 6.14 -7.60
CA SER A 22 -1.54 6.06 -8.14
C SER A 22 -2.18 7.41 -8.45
N GLN A 23 -1.46 8.53 -8.20
CA GLN A 23 -2.02 9.88 -8.09
C GLN A 23 -3.13 9.96 -7.02
N ILE A 24 -3.26 11.10 -6.35
CA ILE A 24 -4.28 11.27 -5.30
C ILE A 24 -5.72 11.11 -5.86
N ALA A 25 -5.90 11.30 -7.17
CA ALA A 25 -7.15 11.04 -7.87
C ALA A 25 -7.47 9.54 -8.02
N GLY A 26 -6.46 8.66 -8.05
CA GLY A 26 -6.65 7.21 -8.19
C GLY A 26 -7.43 6.57 -7.04
N ILE A 27 -7.46 7.21 -5.88
CA ILE A 27 -8.24 6.75 -4.71
C ILE A 27 -9.75 6.73 -5.02
N GLU A 28 -10.22 7.60 -5.91
CA GLU A 28 -11.64 7.68 -6.30
C GLU A 28 -12.05 6.57 -7.29
N VAL A 29 -11.10 5.79 -7.80
CA VAL A 29 -11.37 4.63 -8.67
C VAL A 29 -10.89 3.32 -8.06
N ALA A 30 -10.31 3.36 -6.86
CA ALA A 30 -9.86 2.18 -6.14
C ALA A 30 -11.07 1.37 -5.66
N ASP A 31 -10.99 0.04 -5.82
CA ASP A 31 -12.01 -0.90 -5.37
C ASP A 31 -11.61 -1.60 -4.06
N ALA A 32 -10.30 -1.79 -3.86
CA ALA A 32 -9.74 -2.40 -2.67
C ALA A 32 -8.49 -1.64 -2.23
N ILE A 33 -8.39 -1.31 -0.94
CA ILE A 33 -7.26 -0.59 -0.35
C ILE A 33 -6.69 -1.39 0.80
N LEU A 34 -5.40 -1.72 0.74
CA LEU A 34 -4.64 -2.26 1.86
C LEU A 34 -3.73 -1.19 2.44
N ILE A 35 -3.88 -0.88 3.72
CA ILE A 35 -3.01 0.05 4.44
C ILE A 35 -2.09 -0.77 5.34
N VAL A 36 -0.79 -0.61 5.18
CA VAL A 36 0.24 -1.35 5.93
C VAL A 36 1.07 -0.37 6.76
N GLY A 37 0.97 -0.46 8.09
CA GLY A 37 1.75 0.30 9.07
C GLY A 37 1.72 1.81 8.86
N SER A 38 0.58 2.34 8.44
CA SER A 38 0.34 3.77 8.21
C SER A 38 -0.94 4.18 8.93
N ASN A 39 -0.97 5.41 9.44
CA ASN A 39 -2.19 6.03 9.94
C ASN A 39 -2.52 7.27 9.08
N PRO A 40 -3.37 7.14 8.05
CA PRO A 40 -3.71 8.23 7.15
C PRO A 40 -4.33 9.45 7.86
N ARG A 41 -5.00 9.25 9.01
CA ARG A 41 -5.61 10.35 9.77
C ARG A 41 -4.56 11.36 10.24
N HIS A 42 -3.38 10.87 10.63
CA HIS A 42 -2.28 11.69 11.13
C HIS A 42 -1.26 12.04 10.05
N GLU A 43 -0.97 11.11 9.15
CA GLU A 43 0.11 11.27 8.17
C GLU A 43 -0.36 11.98 6.90
N ALA A 44 -1.63 11.79 6.49
CA ALA A 44 -2.18 12.39 5.28
C ALA A 44 -3.70 12.62 5.40
N ALA A 45 -4.11 13.64 6.17
CA ALA A 45 -5.53 13.91 6.42
C ALA A 45 -6.37 14.09 5.14
N VAL A 46 -5.78 14.65 4.08
CA VAL A 46 -6.43 14.79 2.76
C VAL A 46 -6.66 13.43 2.08
N LEU A 47 -5.72 12.49 2.24
CA LEU A 47 -5.86 11.11 1.76
C LEU A 47 -7.01 10.41 2.48
N ASN A 48 -7.05 10.54 3.82
CA ASN A 48 -8.10 9.98 4.64
C ASN A 48 -9.49 10.50 4.23
N ALA A 49 -9.61 11.80 3.97
CA ALA A 49 -10.86 12.41 3.50
C ALA A 49 -11.30 11.86 2.13
N ARG A 50 -10.36 11.58 1.22
CA ARG A 50 -10.65 11.00 -0.11
C ARG A 50 -11.02 9.53 -0.04
N ILE A 51 -10.32 8.74 0.77
CA ILE A 51 -10.68 7.34 1.04
C ILE A 51 -12.09 7.29 1.61
N ARG A 52 -12.40 8.15 2.60
CA ARG A 52 -13.75 8.27 3.16
C ARG A 52 -14.80 8.66 2.12
N LYS A 53 -14.48 9.61 1.23
CA LYS A 53 -15.38 10.01 0.14
C LYS A 53 -15.66 8.85 -0.82
N GLN A 54 -14.66 8.03 -1.14
CA GLN A 54 -14.83 6.86 -1.99
C GLN A 54 -15.64 5.77 -1.29
N TRP A 55 -15.34 5.49 -0.02
CA TRP A 55 -16.08 4.55 0.81
C TRP A 55 -17.57 4.91 0.93
N LEU A 56 -17.90 6.20 0.99
CA LEU A 56 -19.31 6.66 0.97
C LEU A 56 -19.99 6.51 -0.40
N ARG A 57 -19.24 6.40 -1.49
CA ARG A 57 -19.76 6.38 -2.87
C ARG A 57 -19.79 4.98 -3.48
N SER A 58 -18.99 4.05 -2.97
CA SER A 58 -18.76 2.74 -3.56
C SER A 58 -18.44 1.72 -2.47
N ASP A 59 -18.61 0.44 -2.80
CA ASP A 59 -18.33 -0.69 -1.90
C ASP A 59 -16.82 -0.92 -1.82
N LEU A 60 -16.13 -0.01 -1.13
CA LEU A 60 -14.68 0.01 -1.01
C LEU A 60 -14.24 -0.92 0.11
N GLU A 61 -13.48 -1.95 -0.26
CA GLU A 61 -12.90 -2.90 0.69
C GLU A 61 -11.60 -2.33 1.26
N ILE A 62 -11.61 -1.96 2.54
CA ILE A 62 -10.45 -1.37 3.22
C ILE A 62 -9.89 -2.38 4.23
N GLY A 63 -8.63 -2.75 4.07
CA GLY A 63 -7.88 -3.58 5.00
C GLY A 63 -6.76 -2.80 5.66
N VAL A 64 -6.57 -3.00 6.96
CA VAL A 64 -5.48 -2.38 7.72
C VAL A 64 -4.63 -3.46 8.37
N VAL A 65 -3.34 -3.45 8.08
CA VAL A 65 -2.32 -4.19 8.82
C VAL A 65 -1.47 -3.16 9.56
N GLY A 66 -1.57 -3.11 10.89
CA GLY A 66 -0.83 -2.15 11.71
C GLY A 66 -1.57 -1.87 13.01
N GLU A 67 -1.12 -0.84 13.72
CA GLU A 67 -1.80 -0.36 14.93
C GLU A 67 -3.26 -0.01 14.61
N THR A 68 -4.19 -0.35 15.52
CA THR A 68 -5.59 0.04 15.36
C THR A 68 -5.75 1.50 15.76
N TRP A 69 -6.42 2.31 14.93
CA TRP A 69 -6.76 3.68 15.28
C TRP A 69 -8.26 3.93 15.15
N ASP A 70 -8.74 4.95 15.85
CA ASP A 70 -10.09 5.48 15.68
C ASP A 70 -10.19 6.11 14.29
N SER A 71 -10.85 5.40 13.37
CA SER A 71 -10.98 5.82 11.98
C SER A 71 -12.41 6.20 11.65
N THR A 72 -12.55 7.13 10.71
CA THR A 72 -13.84 7.68 10.28
C THR A 72 -14.60 6.82 9.27
N PHE A 73 -14.09 5.63 8.96
CA PHE A 73 -14.66 4.64 8.04
C PHE A 73 -14.48 3.23 8.61
N GLU A 74 -15.27 2.27 8.16
CA GLU A 74 -15.08 0.87 8.56
C GLU A 74 -13.93 0.25 7.76
N PHE A 75 -13.07 -0.50 8.44
CA PHE A 75 -11.96 -1.23 7.84
C PHE A 75 -11.79 -2.59 8.50
N GLU A 76 -11.33 -3.56 7.73
CA GLU A 76 -10.98 -4.89 8.22
C GLU A 76 -9.58 -4.83 8.85
N HIS A 77 -9.49 -5.01 10.17
CA HIS A 77 -8.20 -5.09 10.85
C HIS A 77 -7.62 -6.49 10.69
N LEU A 78 -6.52 -6.57 9.96
CA LEU A 78 -5.88 -7.82 9.55
C LEU A 78 -4.71 -8.22 10.47
N GLY A 79 -4.41 -7.39 11.47
CA GLY A 79 -3.38 -7.60 12.51
C GLY A 79 -2.25 -6.57 12.45
N THR A 80 -1.28 -6.66 13.36
CA THR A 80 -0.19 -5.67 13.55
C THR A 80 1.16 -6.11 13.00
N ASP A 81 1.37 -7.43 12.87
CA ASP A 81 2.69 -8.04 12.66
C ASP A 81 2.93 -8.48 11.21
N HIS A 82 4.20 -8.74 10.87
CA HIS A 82 4.59 -9.27 9.57
C HIS A 82 3.90 -10.60 9.24
N ALA A 83 3.75 -11.48 10.24
CA ALA A 83 3.03 -12.74 10.08
C ALA A 83 1.55 -12.51 9.75
N ALA A 84 0.95 -11.45 10.30
CA ALA A 84 -0.42 -11.07 10.03
C ALA A 84 -0.58 -10.54 8.59
N LEU A 85 0.36 -9.72 8.11
CA LEU A 85 0.41 -9.30 6.70
C LEU A 85 0.44 -10.52 5.76
N LYS A 86 1.33 -11.47 6.03
CA LYS A 86 1.47 -12.67 5.19
C LYS A 86 0.18 -13.50 5.19
N LYS A 87 -0.46 -13.63 6.35
CA LYS A 87 -1.74 -14.34 6.49
C LYS A 87 -2.88 -13.60 5.79
N ALA A 88 -2.91 -12.28 5.85
CA ALA A 88 -3.91 -11.45 5.19
C ALA A 88 -3.83 -11.55 3.66
N LEU A 89 -2.61 -11.49 3.12
CA LEU A 89 -2.34 -11.64 1.68
C LEU A 89 -2.58 -13.08 1.18
N ALA A 90 -2.42 -14.09 2.04
CA ALA A 90 -2.78 -15.48 1.72
C ALA A 90 -4.28 -15.79 1.98
N GLY A 91 -4.97 -14.88 2.65
CA GLY A 91 -6.31 -15.08 3.17
C GLY A 91 -7.42 -14.54 2.25
N PRO A 92 -8.61 -14.27 2.81
CA PRO A 92 -9.74 -13.73 2.05
C PRO A 92 -9.43 -12.35 1.47
N PHE A 93 -8.70 -11.51 2.20
CA PHE A 93 -8.33 -10.17 1.74
C PHE A 93 -7.40 -10.20 0.52
N GLY A 94 -6.44 -11.12 0.49
CA GLY A 94 -5.61 -11.37 -0.69
C GLY A 94 -6.43 -11.75 -1.93
N LYS A 95 -7.49 -12.56 -1.77
CA LYS A 95 -8.40 -12.90 -2.87
C LYS A 95 -9.24 -11.70 -3.32
N LYS A 96 -9.70 -10.85 -2.38
CA LYS A 96 -10.39 -9.59 -2.70
C LYS A 96 -9.49 -8.66 -3.51
N LEU A 97 -8.22 -8.48 -3.09
CA LEU A 97 -7.22 -7.70 -3.82
C LEU A 97 -6.95 -8.24 -5.24
N GLN A 98 -6.97 -9.55 -5.42
CA GLN A 98 -6.81 -10.19 -6.73
C GLN A 98 -8.03 -10.01 -7.64
N ALA A 99 -9.24 -10.04 -7.07
CA ALA A 99 -10.48 -9.86 -7.80
C ALA A 99 -10.79 -8.38 -8.11
N ALA A 100 -10.19 -7.45 -7.36
CA ALA A 100 -10.33 -6.02 -7.57
C ALA A 100 -9.71 -5.59 -8.92
N LYS A 101 -10.37 -4.65 -9.59
CA LYS A 101 -9.87 -4.09 -10.87
C LYS A 101 -8.79 -3.06 -10.63
N ASN A 102 -9.00 -2.19 -9.64
CA ASN A 102 -8.04 -1.16 -9.24
C ASN A 102 -7.62 -1.38 -7.77
N PRO A 103 -6.80 -2.40 -7.46
CA PRO A 103 -6.33 -2.60 -6.10
C PRO A 103 -5.22 -1.60 -5.76
N MET A 104 -5.26 -1.07 -4.54
CA MET A 104 -4.29 -0.13 -4.02
C MET A 104 -3.66 -0.68 -2.72
N ILE A 105 -2.34 -0.63 -2.62
CA ILE A 105 -1.59 -0.91 -1.39
C ILE A 105 -0.85 0.36 -1.00
N ILE A 106 -1.03 0.78 0.25
CA ILE A 106 -0.41 1.96 0.85
C ILE A 106 0.49 1.47 1.98
N VAL A 107 1.80 1.55 1.79
CA VAL A 107 2.78 1.21 2.82
C VAL A 107 3.25 2.48 3.51
N GLY A 108 3.02 2.59 4.82
CA GLY A 108 3.46 3.75 5.60
C GLY A 108 4.92 3.72 5.97
N SER A 109 5.48 4.90 6.24
CA SER A 109 6.81 5.03 6.83
C SER A 109 6.97 4.37 8.20
N GLY A 110 5.86 4.10 8.90
CA GLY A 110 5.88 3.33 10.15
C GLY A 110 6.40 1.89 9.97
N VAL A 111 6.24 1.32 8.77
CA VAL A 111 6.84 0.02 8.41
C VAL A 111 8.35 0.17 8.19
N THR A 112 8.79 1.28 7.60
CA THR A 112 10.21 1.55 7.29
C THR A 112 11.05 1.70 8.55
N ASP A 113 10.50 2.27 9.62
CA ASP A 113 11.20 2.46 10.89
C ASP A 113 11.24 1.18 11.75
N HIS A 114 10.61 0.07 11.33
CA HIS A 114 10.64 -1.21 12.03
C HIS A 114 11.87 -2.05 11.66
N ALA A 115 12.40 -2.84 12.60
CA ALA A 115 13.57 -3.71 12.36
C ALA A 115 13.37 -4.72 11.21
N ASP A 116 12.12 -5.10 10.96
CA ASP A 116 11.70 -6.06 9.93
C ASP A 116 11.18 -5.40 8.65
N ALA A 117 11.41 -4.08 8.47
CA ALA A 117 10.92 -3.31 7.31
C ALA A 117 11.12 -4.05 5.98
N LYS A 118 12.33 -4.57 5.78
CA LYS A 118 12.71 -5.31 4.56
C LYS A 118 11.80 -6.50 4.29
N ALA A 119 11.41 -7.26 5.32
CA ALA A 119 10.55 -8.42 5.18
C ALA A 119 9.11 -8.03 4.79
N PHE A 120 8.58 -6.93 5.35
CA PHE A 120 7.27 -6.39 4.96
C PHE A 120 7.28 -6.01 3.48
N TYR A 121 8.28 -5.24 3.10
CA TYR A 121 8.48 -4.78 1.74
C TYR A 121 8.65 -5.92 0.73
N GLU A 122 9.47 -6.93 1.04
CA GLU A 122 9.61 -8.12 0.19
C GLU A 122 8.30 -8.89 0.06
N THR A 123 7.50 -8.96 1.12
CA THR A 123 6.22 -9.67 1.11
C THR A 123 5.18 -8.93 0.27
N VAL A 124 5.06 -7.62 0.46
CA VAL A 124 4.18 -6.77 -0.37
C VAL A 124 4.65 -6.80 -1.82
N GLY A 125 5.96 -6.65 -2.05
CA GLY A 125 6.55 -6.68 -3.38
C GLY A 125 6.30 -8.01 -4.11
N THR A 126 6.50 -9.15 -3.43
CA THR A 126 6.20 -10.47 -3.99
C THR A 126 4.71 -10.62 -4.33
N PHE A 127 3.83 -10.04 -3.51
CA PHE A 127 2.39 -10.08 -3.78
C PHE A 127 2.01 -9.19 -4.97
N VAL A 128 2.58 -8.00 -5.06
CA VAL A 128 2.40 -7.08 -6.19
C VAL A 128 2.93 -7.70 -7.48
N ASP A 129 4.12 -8.31 -7.46
CA ASP A 129 4.73 -8.97 -8.62
C ASP A 129 3.88 -10.16 -9.11
N LYS A 130 3.40 -10.99 -8.18
CA LYS A 130 2.45 -12.09 -8.50
C LYS A 130 1.16 -11.59 -9.14
N ASN A 131 0.74 -10.37 -8.81
CA ASN A 131 -0.49 -9.77 -9.29
C ASN A 131 -0.20 -8.54 -10.17
N ALA A 132 0.97 -8.49 -10.81
CA ALA A 132 1.44 -7.33 -11.56
C ALA A 132 0.45 -6.94 -12.67
N ALA A 133 -0.26 -7.92 -13.22
CA ALA A 133 -1.31 -7.71 -14.22
C ALA A 133 -2.44 -6.78 -13.76
N ASN A 134 -2.75 -6.70 -12.46
CA ASN A 134 -3.78 -5.80 -11.91
C ASN A 134 -3.17 -4.61 -11.15
N PHE A 135 -1.99 -4.79 -10.53
CA PHE A 135 -1.37 -3.76 -9.70
C PHE A 135 -0.46 -2.79 -10.46
N ILE A 136 0.16 -3.24 -11.56
CA ILE A 136 1.13 -2.47 -12.35
C ILE A 136 0.72 -2.56 -13.81
N THR A 137 -0.31 -1.79 -14.17
CA THR A 137 -0.65 -1.52 -15.57
C THR A 137 -0.09 -0.15 -15.96
N PRO A 138 0.11 0.13 -17.26
CA PRO A 138 0.55 1.45 -17.72
C PRO A 138 -0.42 2.59 -17.31
N GLU A 139 -1.67 2.26 -16.99
CA GLU A 139 -2.71 3.21 -16.55
C GLU A 139 -2.88 3.24 -15.02
N TRP A 140 -2.47 2.18 -14.31
CA TRP A 140 -2.66 2.02 -12.87
C TRP A 140 -1.42 1.44 -12.19
N ASN A 141 -0.84 2.20 -11.27
CA ASN A 141 0.18 1.69 -10.35
C ASN A 141 -0.39 1.74 -8.93
N GLY A 142 -0.89 0.61 -8.44
CA GLY A 142 -1.52 0.47 -7.13
C GLY A 142 -0.56 0.44 -5.95
N TYR A 143 0.75 0.36 -6.17
CA TYR A 143 1.74 0.37 -5.10
C TYR A 143 2.11 1.81 -4.71
N ASN A 144 1.79 2.20 -3.48
CA ASN A 144 2.06 3.53 -2.94
C ASN A 144 2.80 3.41 -1.63
N VAL A 145 3.77 4.30 -1.43
CA VAL A 145 4.45 4.44 -0.15
C VAL A 145 4.11 5.81 0.42
N LEU A 146 3.60 5.84 1.65
CA LEU A 146 3.21 7.04 2.34
C LEU A 146 4.29 7.47 3.32
N GLN A 147 4.91 8.61 3.02
CA GLN A 147 5.93 9.22 3.87
C GLN A 147 5.26 10.17 4.87
N ARG A 148 5.48 9.95 6.18
CA ARG A 148 4.99 10.85 7.25
C ARG A 148 5.59 12.25 7.21
N ALA A 149 6.78 12.41 6.61
CA ALA A 149 7.47 13.69 6.49
C ALA A 149 7.70 14.05 5.01
N ALA A 150 7.22 15.23 4.60
CA ALA A 150 7.46 15.79 3.27
C ALA A 150 8.96 15.88 2.92
N SER A 151 9.82 16.07 3.92
CA SER A 151 11.28 16.14 3.77
C SER A 151 11.94 14.81 3.41
N ARG A 152 11.34 13.66 3.75
CA ARG A 152 11.93 12.34 3.40
C ARG A 152 11.82 12.06 1.91
N ALA A 153 10.71 12.44 1.27
CA ALA A 153 10.55 12.27 -0.17
C ALA A 153 11.63 13.03 -0.96
N GLY A 154 11.93 14.28 -0.58
CA GLY A 154 13.00 15.07 -1.18
C GLY A 154 14.42 14.61 -0.82
N ALA A 155 14.60 13.97 0.35
CA ALA A 155 15.91 13.43 0.76
C ALA A 155 16.32 12.17 -0.03
N PHE A 156 15.36 11.45 -0.60
CA PHE A 156 15.61 10.32 -1.51
C PHE A 156 15.82 10.75 -2.98
N GLU A 157 15.64 12.03 -3.31
CA GLU A 157 15.84 12.56 -4.67
C GLU A 157 17.24 13.16 -4.93
N VAL A 158 18.15 13.10 -3.94
CA VAL A 158 19.55 13.58 -4.04
C VAL A 158 20.52 12.46 -4.39
#